data_AF-A0A523WTM3-F1
#
_entry.id   AF-A0A523WTM3-F1
#
_cell.length_a   1.000
_cell.length_b   1.000
_cell.length_c   1.000
_cell.angle_alpha   90.00
_cell.angle_beta   90.00
_cell.angle_gamma   90.00
#
_symmetry.space_group_name_H-M   'P 1'
#
loop_
_entity.id
_entity.type
_entity.pdbx_description
1 polymer ?
#
loop_
_entity_poly.entity_id
_entity_poly.type
_entity_poly.pdbx_seq_one_letter_code
_entity_poly.pdbx_strand_id
1 'polypeptide(L)'
;MSISLNKIMSLVGKLDDSPGEDVPRERFRHFLKENVKEVGQIRDYVEECLRNKGDQYNRALQDLVNYLGEFLGFEVIFGRYQGVPGQIGHDGLWKSPKGYHIVIEVKTTEVYAIKTSTLVGYVDQLISEKNIPDWDRALGLYVVGRPDPEVNQFENSIVAEKRTHQLRIISVESLISLAETMNEYEVDHEDILAVIQPSRPTVDPVAGLMARLVAQRGTEIIPKEEIPAEEKPKREIAYWLTPVRGDEENTAEECIKILVGEEKIYAFGERTPGRRHLGPGDLIGFYASGNGVVAHAKVASKPEKKTHPKIVHPEKYPWLFRLKDEKLYLDNPIIIDTSMRSALEAFHGIDPNRAWGWFVTSTRKLTENDFKLLAGQVKKA
;
A
#
# COMPACT_ATOMS: atom_id res chain seq x y z
N MET A 1 -12.89 16.00 -10.34
CA MET A 1 -13.66 14.74 -10.32
C MET A 1 -12.82 13.69 -11.03
N SER A 2 -12.24 12.74 -10.29
CA SER A 2 -11.60 11.58 -10.91
C SER A 2 -12.69 10.62 -11.41
N ILE A 3 -12.47 9.99 -12.56
CA ILE A 3 -13.38 8.98 -13.10
C ILE A 3 -13.03 7.67 -12.40
N SER A 4 -14.00 6.94 -11.84
CA SER A 4 -13.71 5.64 -11.19
C SER A 4 -13.20 4.61 -12.19
N LEU A 5 -12.42 3.64 -11.72
CA LEU A 5 -11.88 2.58 -12.57
C LEU A 5 -13.01 1.80 -13.25
N ASN A 6 -14.09 1.51 -12.53
CA ASN A 6 -15.28 0.87 -13.10
C ASN A 6 -15.86 1.61 -14.30
N LYS A 7 -15.90 2.95 -14.24
CA LYS A 7 -16.40 3.77 -15.35
C LYS A 7 -15.39 3.82 -16.50
N ILE A 8 -14.09 3.77 -16.22
CA ILE A 8 -13.06 3.64 -17.26
C ILE A 8 -13.21 2.28 -17.95
N MET A 9 -13.33 1.19 -17.19
CA MET A 9 -13.52 -0.16 -17.72
C MET A 9 -14.75 -0.29 -18.60
N SER A 10 -15.87 0.35 -18.22
CA SER A 10 -17.10 0.31 -19.02
C SER A 10 -16.96 1.07 -20.35
N LEU A 11 -16.06 2.06 -20.43
CA LEU A 11 -15.76 2.80 -21.65
C LEU A 11 -14.75 2.07 -22.55
N VAL A 12 -13.70 1.48 -21.98
CA VAL A 12 -12.63 0.83 -22.78
C VAL A 12 -13.00 -0.59 -23.23
N GLY A 13 -13.86 -1.27 -22.46
CA GLY A 13 -14.31 -2.64 -22.69
C GLY A 13 -13.58 -3.68 -21.83
N LYS A 14 -13.86 -4.97 -22.10
CA LYS A 14 -13.20 -6.08 -21.41
C LYS A 14 -11.74 -6.16 -21.83
N LEU A 15 -10.81 -6.03 -20.89
CA LEU A 15 -9.37 -6.13 -21.14
C LEU A 15 -9.05 -7.55 -21.57
N ASP A 16 -8.35 -7.74 -22.68
CA ASP A 16 -7.85 -9.04 -23.17
C ASP A 16 -6.62 -8.83 -24.07
N ASP A 17 -6.04 -9.93 -24.56
CA ASP A 17 -4.84 -9.92 -25.41
C ASP A 17 -5.17 -9.92 -26.92
N SER A 18 -6.34 -9.41 -27.31
CA SER A 18 -6.66 -9.25 -28.73
C SER A 18 -5.62 -8.36 -29.41
N PRO A 19 -5.13 -8.71 -30.62
CA PRO A 19 -4.16 -7.89 -31.33
C PRO A 19 -4.81 -6.65 -31.95
N GLY A 20 -4.07 -5.56 -32.05
CA GLY A 20 -4.49 -4.31 -32.68
C GLY A 20 -4.22 -3.08 -31.82
N GLU A 21 -4.30 -1.88 -32.42
CA GLU A 21 -4.01 -0.61 -31.73
C GLU A 21 -5.25 -0.02 -31.03
N ASP A 22 -6.46 -0.39 -31.46
CA ASP A 22 -7.73 0.08 -30.88
C ASP A 22 -8.50 -1.06 -30.17
N VAL A 23 -7.77 -1.84 -29.39
CA VAL A 23 -8.32 -2.91 -28.54
C VAL A 23 -8.47 -2.41 -27.10
N PRO A 24 -9.36 -3.01 -26.28
CA PRO A 24 -9.61 -2.57 -24.91
C PRO A 24 -8.35 -2.37 -24.05
N ARG A 25 -7.36 -3.25 -24.21
CA ARG A 25 -6.06 -3.16 -23.53
C ARG A 25 -5.29 -1.89 -23.87
N GLU A 26 -5.09 -1.62 -25.16
CA GLU A 26 -4.35 -0.44 -25.59
C GLU A 26 -5.11 0.85 -25.28
N ARG A 27 -6.44 0.86 -25.41
CA ARG A 27 -7.28 1.98 -24.95
C ARG A 27 -7.10 2.28 -23.47
N PHE A 28 -7.03 1.25 -22.62
CA PHE A 28 -6.79 1.43 -21.19
C PHE A 28 -5.38 1.98 -20.92
N ARG A 29 -4.35 1.41 -21.54
CA ARG A 29 -2.96 1.89 -21.40
C ARG A 29 -2.78 3.32 -21.91
N HIS A 30 -3.41 3.68 -23.03
CA HIS A 30 -3.45 5.06 -23.53
C HIS A 30 -4.17 5.99 -22.55
N PHE A 31 -5.33 5.57 -22.01
CA PHE A 31 -6.02 6.36 -20.99
C PHE A 31 -5.11 6.65 -19.79
N LEU A 32 -4.39 5.64 -19.28
CA LEU A 32 -3.44 5.81 -18.18
C LEU A 32 -2.40 6.87 -18.55
N LYS A 33 -1.72 6.70 -19.70
CA LYS A 33 -0.68 7.63 -20.17
C LYS A 33 -1.17 9.05 -20.39
N GLU A 34 -2.38 9.25 -20.89
CA GLU A 34 -2.92 10.57 -21.20
C GLU A 34 -3.53 11.29 -19.99
N ASN A 35 -4.19 10.56 -19.08
CA ASN A 35 -5.09 11.14 -18.09
C ASN A 35 -4.63 10.93 -16.63
N VAL A 36 -3.67 10.05 -16.38
CA VAL A 36 -3.19 9.72 -15.03
C VAL A 36 -1.81 10.30 -14.87
N LYS A 37 -1.71 11.41 -14.14
CA LYS A 37 -0.46 12.20 -14.02
C LYS A 37 0.10 12.23 -12.60
N GLU A 38 -0.68 11.75 -11.64
CA GLU A 38 -0.33 11.79 -10.23
C GLU A 38 -0.36 10.38 -9.64
N VAL A 39 0.61 10.07 -8.76
CA VAL A 39 0.70 8.77 -8.09
C VAL A 39 -0.56 8.49 -7.24
N GLY A 40 -1.19 9.54 -6.70
CA GLY A 40 -2.43 9.43 -5.93
C GLY A 40 -3.60 8.87 -6.74
N GLN A 41 -3.66 9.14 -8.06
CA GLN A 41 -4.68 8.55 -8.94
C GLN A 41 -4.42 7.06 -9.18
N ILE A 42 -3.14 6.66 -9.33
CA ILE A 42 -2.77 5.25 -9.46
C ILE A 42 -3.15 4.50 -8.18
N ARG A 43 -2.87 5.08 -7.01
CA ARG A 43 -3.28 4.54 -5.72
C ARG A 43 -4.79 4.30 -5.68
N ASP A 44 -5.61 5.30 -6.03
CA ASP A 44 -7.07 5.16 -6.05
C ASP A 44 -7.54 3.97 -6.92
N TYR A 45 -6.99 3.83 -8.14
CA TYR A 45 -7.35 2.74 -9.04
C TYR A 45 -6.84 1.37 -8.57
N VAL A 46 -5.63 1.31 -8.01
CA VAL A 46 -5.11 0.08 -7.41
C VAL A 46 -6.00 -0.37 -6.27
N GLU A 47 -6.37 0.53 -5.36
CA GLU A 47 -7.25 0.16 -4.25
C GLU A 47 -8.63 -0.28 -4.76
N GLU A 48 -9.16 0.33 -5.83
CA GLU A 48 -10.39 -0.13 -6.48
C GLU A 48 -10.23 -1.54 -7.08
N CYS A 49 -9.10 -1.85 -7.72
CA CYS A 49 -8.79 -3.21 -8.16
C CYS A 49 -8.76 -4.19 -7.00
N LEU A 50 -8.10 -3.82 -5.89
CA LEU A 50 -7.94 -4.72 -4.76
C LEU A 50 -9.27 -4.96 -4.06
N ARG A 51 -10.15 -3.95 -3.91
CA ARG A 51 -11.47 -4.11 -3.27
C ARG A 51 -12.42 -5.02 -4.05
N ASN A 52 -12.29 -5.06 -5.38
CA ASN A 52 -13.17 -5.84 -6.25
C ASN A 52 -12.56 -7.19 -6.64
N LYS A 53 -13.39 -8.10 -7.15
CA LYS A 53 -12.98 -9.44 -7.59
C LYS A 53 -13.25 -9.61 -9.08
N GLY A 54 -12.39 -10.36 -9.75
CA GLY A 54 -12.58 -10.83 -11.13
C GLY A 54 -11.43 -10.47 -12.06
N ASP A 55 -11.30 -11.21 -13.15
CA ASP A 55 -10.17 -11.13 -14.10
C ASP A 55 -9.92 -9.73 -14.64
N GLN A 56 -10.99 -8.94 -14.84
CA GLN A 56 -10.88 -7.57 -15.32
C GLN A 56 -10.08 -6.69 -14.35
N TYR A 57 -10.28 -6.83 -13.04
CA TYR A 57 -9.53 -6.09 -12.02
C TYR A 57 -8.10 -6.61 -11.89
N ASN A 58 -7.88 -7.92 -12.08
CA ASN A 58 -6.53 -8.49 -12.08
C ASN A 58 -5.70 -7.95 -13.24
N ARG A 59 -6.30 -7.87 -14.44
CA ARG A 59 -5.68 -7.31 -15.65
C ARG A 59 -5.43 -5.81 -15.52
N ALA A 60 -6.39 -5.07 -14.96
CA ALA A 60 -6.21 -3.66 -14.67
C ALA A 60 -5.10 -3.42 -13.63
N LEU A 61 -5.03 -4.23 -12.56
CA LEU A 61 -3.96 -4.17 -11.56
C LEU A 61 -2.59 -4.42 -12.19
N GLN A 62 -2.48 -5.40 -13.09
CA GLN A 62 -1.24 -5.68 -13.82
C GLN A 62 -0.75 -4.45 -14.59
N ASP A 63 -1.62 -3.82 -15.36
CA ASP A 63 -1.27 -2.62 -16.12
C ASP A 63 -1.01 -1.42 -15.21
N LEU A 64 -1.75 -1.23 -14.11
CA LEU A 64 -1.50 -0.16 -13.14
C LEU A 64 -0.15 -0.32 -12.45
N VAL A 65 0.22 -1.54 -12.05
CA VAL A 65 1.55 -1.84 -11.48
C VAL A 65 2.63 -1.50 -12.49
N ASN A 66 2.49 -1.94 -13.74
CA ASN A 66 3.48 -1.62 -14.76
C ASN A 66 3.57 -0.12 -15.04
N TYR A 67 2.43 0.57 -15.13
CA TYR A 67 2.40 2.01 -15.32
C TYR A 67 3.06 2.78 -14.17
N LEU A 68 2.94 2.28 -12.93
CA LEU A 68 3.66 2.81 -11.77
C LEU A 68 5.19 2.75 -11.93
N GLY A 69 5.71 1.79 -12.72
CA GLY A 69 7.13 1.74 -13.09
C GLY A 69 7.62 3.00 -13.81
N GLU A 70 6.77 3.65 -14.63
CA GLU A 70 7.12 4.91 -15.28
C GLU A 70 7.31 6.04 -14.26
N PHE A 71 6.49 6.08 -13.19
CA PHE A 71 6.62 7.04 -12.08
C PHE A 71 7.86 6.80 -11.21
N LEU A 72 8.41 5.60 -11.26
CA LEU A 72 9.66 5.23 -10.61
C LEU A 72 10.88 5.48 -11.53
N GLY A 73 10.69 6.08 -12.71
CA GLY A 73 11.75 6.42 -13.65
C GLY A 73 12.23 5.27 -14.53
N PHE A 74 11.47 4.17 -14.63
CA PHE A 74 11.78 3.08 -15.54
C PHE A 74 11.15 3.31 -16.93
N GLU A 75 11.83 2.82 -17.97
CA GLU A 75 11.21 2.53 -19.26
C GLU A 75 10.40 1.24 -19.11
N VAL A 76 9.10 1.27 -19.39
CA VAL A 76 8.18 0.16 -19.14
C VAL A 76 7.69 -0.47 -20.45
N ILE A 77 7.86 -1.79 -20.55
CA ILE A 77 7.25 -2.62 -21.58
C ILE A 77 6.18 -3.47 -20.90
N PHE A 78 4.93 -3.24 -21.27
CA PHE A 78 3.80 -4.00 -20.72
C PHE A 78 3.78 -5.44 -21.27
N GLY A 79 3.52 -6.40 -20.38
CA GLY A 79 3.34 -7.79 -20.74
C GLY A 79 1.93 -8.12 -21.25
N ARG A 80 1.69 -9.43 -21.39
CA ARG A 80 0.40 -10.01 -21.77
C ARG A 80 -0.40 -10.36 -20.53
N TYR A 81 -1.73 -10.44 -20.66
CA TYR A 81 -2.58 -10.93 -19.57
C TYR A 81 -2.62 -12.45 -19.46
N GLN A 82 -2.32 -13.15 -20.56
CA GLN A 82 -2.31 -14.60 -20.62
C GLN A 82 -1.05 -15.11 -21.31
N GLY A 83 -0.42 -16.12 -20.70
CA GLY A 83 0.71 -16.83 -21.28
C GLY A 83 0.29 -17.57 -22.55
N VAL A 84 1.11 -17.44 -23.60
CA VAL A 84 0.93 -18.14 -24.88
C VAL A 84 2.12 -19.06 -25.10
N PRO A 85 1.92 -20.31 -25.56
CA PRO A 85 3.02 -21.21 -25.89
C PRO A 85 4.03 -20.56 -26.84
N GLY A 86 5.31 -20.62 -26.47
CA GLY A 86 6.41 -20.05 -27.27
C GLY A 86 6.61 -18.54 -27.14
N GLN A 87 5.86 -17.85 -26.28
CA GLN A 87 6.10 -16.45 -25.94
C GLN A 87 6.43 -16.29 -24.46
N ILE A 88 7.18 -15.24 -24.13
CA ILE A 88 7.53 -14.91 -22.75
C ILE A 88 6.29 -14.35 -22.05
N GLY A 89 5.91 -14.99 -20.94
CA GLY A 89 4.63 -14.74 -20.27
C GLY A 89 4.70 -13.75 -19.10
N HIS A 90 5.77 -12.97 -18.96
CA HIS A 90 5.88 -12.01 -17.85
C HIS A 90 4.82 -10.92 -17.95
N ASP A 91 4.48 -10.33 -16.81
CA ASP A 91 3.46 -9.28 -16.73
C ASP A 91 3.98 -7.91 -17.17
N GLY A 92 5.29 -7.69 -17.09
CA GLY A 92 5.96 -6.55 -17.67
C GLY A 92 7.48 -6.57 -17.48
N LEU A 93 8.15 -5.71 -18.22
CA LEU A 93 9.61 -5.57 -18.21
C LEU A 93 9.94 -4.10 -18.01
N TRP A 94 10.64 -3.81 -16.92
CA TRP A 94 11.08 -2.46 -16.58
C TRP A 94 12.57 -2.34 -16.82
N LYS A 95 12.99 -1.24 -17.41
CA LYS A 95 14.39 -0.95 -17.70
C LYS A 95 14.80 0.36 -17.07
N SER A 96 15.77 0.27 -16.18
CA SER A 96 16.41 1.42 -15.57
C SER A 96 17.23 2.19 -16.61
N PRO A 97 17.35 3.52 -16.50
CA PRO A 97 18.26 4.32 -17.32
C PRO A 97 19.72 3.82 -17.29
N LYS A 98 20.14 3.13 -16.22
CA LYS A 98 21.48 2.52 -16.10
C LYS A 98 21.59 1.09 -16.65
N GLY A 99 20.58 0.63 -17.37
CA GLY A 99 20.57 -0.68 -18.03
C GLY A 99 20.33 -1.88 -17.11
N TYR A 100 19.78 -1.64 -15.92
CA TYR A 100 19.28 -2.70 -15.04
C TYR A 100 17.84 -3.06 -15.41
N HIS A 101 17.47 -4.34 -15.38
CA HIS A 101 16.16 -4.81 -15.81
C HIS A 101 15.40 -5.46 -14.65
N ILE A 102 14.11 -5.18 -14.56
CA ILE A 102 13.21 -5.83 -13.60
C ILE A 102 12.08 -6.49 -14.37
N VAL A 103 11.95 -7.81 -14.22
CA VAL A 103 10.87 -8.60 -14.82
C VAL A 103 9.77 -8.75 -13.78
N ILE A 104 8.58 -8.25 -14.10
CA ILE A 104 7.45 -8.14 -13.17
C ILE A 104 6.54 -9.34 -13.31
N GLU A 105 6.07 -9.84 -12.17
CA GLU A 105 4.95 -10.75 -12.04
C GLU A 105 3.98 -10.22 -10.96
N VAL A 106 2.74 -9.95 -11.34
CA VAL A 106 1.71 -9.40 -10.47
C VAL A 106 0.80 -10.51 -9.94
N LYS A 107 0.49 -10.44 -8.65
CA LYS A 107 -0.43 -11.36 -7.98
C LYS A 107 -1.35 -10.56 -7.08
N THR A 108 -2.66 -10.78 -7.19
CA THR A 108 -3.63 -10.12 -6.31
C THR A 108 -3.49 -10.57 -4.86
N THR A 109 -3.14 -11.84 -4.65
CA THR A 109 -2.97 -12.48 -3.34
C THR A 109 -1.82 -13.47 -3.39
N GLU A 110 -1.27 -13.84 -2.23
CA GLU A 110 -0.21 -14.85 -2.14
C GLU A 110 -0.65 -16.23 -1.63
N VAL A 111 -1.97 -16.45 -1.51
CA VAL A 111 -2.56 -17.68 -0.95
C VAL A 111 -2.27 -18.93 -1.79
N TYR A 112 -1.96 -18.76 -3.08
CA TYR A 112 -1.70 -19.86 -3.99
C TYR A 112 -0.20 -20.10 -4.18
N ALA A 113 0.20 -21.38 -4.10
CA ALA A 113 1.58 -21.79 -4.32
C ALA A 113 2.06 -21.40 -5.72
N ILE A 114 3.07 -20.54 -5.75
CA ILE A 114 3.74 -20.15 -7.00
C ILE A 114 4.97 -21.01 -7.26
N LYS A 115 5.22 -21.27 -8.54
CA LYS A 115 6.47 -21.88 -8.99
C LYS A 115 7.45 -20.76 -9.28
N THR A 116 8.43 -20.54 -8.39
CA THR A 116 9.42 -19.48 -8.60
C THR A 116 10.24 -19.67 -9.87
N SER A 117 10.32 -20.92 -10.36
CA SER A 117 10.88 -21.30 -11.64
C SER A 117 10.20 -20.64 -12.85
N THR A 118 8.93 -20.24 -12.76
CA THR A 118 8.22 -19.58 -13.85
C THR A 118 8.84 -18.22 -14.14
N LEU A 119 8.96 -17.34 -13.13
CA LEU A 119 9.53 -16.00 -13.32
C LEU A 119 11.02 -16.06 -13.69
N VAL A 120 11.79 -16.96 -13.07
CA VAL A 120 13.18 -17.18 -13.48
C VAL A 120 13.27 -17.65 -14.93
N GLY A 121 12.40 -18.56 -15.35
CA GLY A 121 12.33 -19.01 -16.75
C GLY A 121 12.03 -17.86 -17.71
N TYR A 122 11.19 -16.90 -17.33
CA TYR A 122 10.97 -15.69 -18.14
C TYR A 122 12.23 -14.84 -18.26
N VAL A 123 12.96 -14.61 -17.18
CA VAL A 123 14.22 -13.85 -17.23
C VAL A 123 15.27 -14.60 -18.05
N ASP A 124 15.42 -15.92 -17.85
CA ASP A 124 16.35 -16.75 -18.62
C ASP A 124 16.03 -16.70 -20.12
N GLN A 125 14.75 -16.72 -20.49
CA GLN A 125 14.33 -16.61 -21.88
C GLN A 125 14.64 -15.22 -22.45
N LEU A 126 14.37 -14.14 -21.71
CA LEU A 126 14.73 -12.77 -22.10
C LEU A 126 16.24 -12.59 -22.30
N ILE A 127 17.07 -13.23 -21.47
CA ILE A 127 18.52 -13.28 -21.61
C ILE A 127 18.90 -14.05 -22.88
N SER A 128 18.28 -15.21 -23.12
CA SER A 128 18.56 -16.05 -24.29
C SER A 128 18.22 -15.34 -25.61
N GLU A 129 17.16 -14.53 -25.60
CA GLU A 129 16.71 -13.70 -26.73
C GLU A 129 17.46 -12.36 -26.82
N LYS A 130 18.40 -12.08 -25.90
CA LYS A 130 19.21 -10.85 -25.83
C LYS A 130 18.40 -9.56 -25.59
N ASN A 131 17.19 -9.70 -25.03
CA ASN A 131 16.40 -8.57 -24.56
C ASN A 131 16.94 -8.03 -23.22
N ILE A 132 17.59 -8.89 -22.43
CA ILE A 132 18.30 -8.57 -21.19
C ILE A 132 19.74 -9.09 -21.32
N PRO A 133 20.76 -8.41 -20.77
CA PRO A 133 22.15 -8.88 -20.85
C PRO A 133 22.43 -10.15 -20.04
N ASP A 134 22.15 -10.15 -18.74
CA ASP A 134 22.46 -11.25 -17.80
C ASP A 134 21.75 -11.03 -16.44
N TRP A 135 21.91 -12.00 -15.53
CA TRP A 135 21.38 -11.94 -14.16
C TRP A 135 22.06 -10.91 -13.25
N ASP A 136 23.30 -10.47 -13.55
CA ASP A 136 23.96 -9.42 -12.77
C ASP A 136 23.32 -8.04 -13.02
N ARG A 137 22.56 -7.93 -14.12
CA ARG A 137 21.81 -6.74 -14.56
C ARG A 137 20.31 -6.98 -14.59
N ALA A 138 19.80 -8.02 -13.91
CA ALA A 138 18.39 -8.36 -13.91
C ALA A 138 17.87 -8.83 -12.54
N LEU A 139 16.59 -8.60 -12.32
CA LEU A 139 15.86 -9.07 -11.15
C LEU A 139 14.45 -9.50 -11.55
N GLY A 140 13.97 -10.63 -11.02
CA GLY A 140 12.55 -10.96 -11.03
C GLY A 140 11.87 -10.35 -9.80
N LEU A 141 10.77 -9.62 -9.99
CA LEU A 141 10.03 -8.98 -8.90
C LEU A 141 8.57 -9.46 -8.90
N TYR A 142 8.19 -10.15 -7.83
CA TYR A 142 6.79 -10.41 -7.53
C TYR A 142 6.17 -9.18 -6.87
N VAL A 143 5.08 -8.70 -7.44
CA VAL A 143 4.29 -7.59 -6.89
C VAL A 143 2.96 -8.14 -6.37
N VAL A 144 2.77 -8.08 -5.06
CA VAL A 144 1.62 -8.71 -4.38
C VAL A 144 0.61 -7.65 -3.92
N GLY A 145 -0.63 -7.75 -4.37
CA GLY A 145 -1.70 -6.82 -4.02
C GLY A 145 -2.07 -6.88 -2.54
N ARG A 146 -2.39 -8.08 -2.06
CA ARG A 146 -2.71 -8.39 -0.67
C ARG A 146 -1.76 -9.48 -0.18
N PRO A 147 -0.62 -9.11 0.42
CA PRO A 147 0.22 -10.10 1.08
C PRO A 147 -0.57 -10.77 2.21
N ASP A 148 -0.43 -12.08 2.30
CA ASP A 148 -0.99 -12.97 3.29
C ASP A 148 0.17 -13.46 4.17
N PRO A 149 0.29 -12.92 5.38
CA PRO A 149 1.46 -13.18 6.19
C PRO A 149 1.42 -14.59 6.83
N GLU A 150 0.30 -15.33 6.79
CA GLU A 150 0.23 -16.76 7.16
C GLU A 150 1.08 -17.62 6.26
N VAL A 151 1.07 -17.23 5.00
CA VAL A 151 1.46 -18.12 3.94
C VAL A 151 2.96 -17.98 3.70
N ASN A 152 3.47 -16.74 3.65
CA ASN A 152 4.86 -16.38 3.32
C ASN A 152 5.44 -17.26 2.18
N GLN A 153 4.58 -17.77 1.29
CA GLN A 153 4.95 -18.88 0.40
C GLN A 153 5.96 -18.41 -0.63
N PHE A 154 5.88 -17.13 -1.00
CA PHE A 154 6.83 -16.52 -1.91
C PHE A 154 8.22 -16.46 -1.26
N GLU A 155 8.33 -15.91 -0.05
CA GLU A 155 9.62 -15.77 0.63
C GLU A 155 10.22 -17.14 0.94
N ASN A 156 9.41 -18.05 1.48
CA ASN A 156 9.83 -19.42 1.79
C ASN A 156 10.32 -20.17 0.55
N SER A 157 9.60 -20.07 -0.58
CA SER A 157 10.00 -20.69 -1.85
C SER A 157 11.30 -20.10 -2.39
N ILE A 158 11.46 -18.77 -2.37
CA ILE A 158 12.69 -18.10 -2.84
C ILE A 158 13.90 -18.53 -2.01
N VAL A 159 13.75 -18.61 -0.69
CA VAL A 159 14.82 -19.04 0.22
C VAL A 159 15.13 -20.53 0.03
N ALA A 160 14.12 -21.40 0.01
CA ALA A 160 14.28 -22.84 -0.14
C ALA A 160 14.92 -23.22 -1.48
N GLU A 161 14.55 -22.53 -2.56
CA GLU A 161 15.12 -22.73 -3.90
C GLU A 161 16.43 -21.96 -4.12
N LYS A 162 16.95 -21.26 -3.11
CA LYS A 162 18.20 -20.46 -3.15
C LYS A 162 18.21 -19.39 -4.25
N ARG A 163 17.06 -18.79 -4.54
CA ARG A 163 16.88 -17.74 -5.56
C ARG A 163 16.97 -16.31 -4.98
N THR A 164 17.56 -16.15 -3.80
CA THR A 164 17.67 -14.88 -3.06
C THR A 164 18.50 -13.82 -3.79
N HIS A 165 19.28 -14.17 -4.81
CA HIS A 165 19.98 -13.20 -5.66
C HIS A 165 19.17 -12.81 -6.90
N GLN A 166 18.15 -13.59 -7.26
CA GLN A 166 17.40 -13.45 -8.51
C GLN A 166 16.02 -12.85 -8.30
N LEU A 167 15.38 -13.14 -7.16
CA LEU A 167 13.97 -12.85 -6.95
C LEU A 167 13.73 -11.97 -5.73
N ARG A 168 12.80 -11.01 -5.86
CA ARG A 168 12.28 -10.17 -4.78
C ARG A 168 10.76 -10.19 -4.74
N ILE A 169 10.21 -9.79 -3.59
CA ILE A 169 8.78 -9.64 -3.36
C ILE A 169 8.55 -8.24 -2.81
N ILE A 170 7.55 -7.55 -3.33
CA ILE A 170 7.09 -6.26 -2.80
C ILE A 170 5.56 -6.23 -2.82
N SER A 171 4.92 -5.66 -1.80
CA SER A 171 3.50 -5.34 -1.90
C SER A 171 3.26 -4.15 -2.83
N VAL A 172 2.09 -4.11 -3.49
CA VAL A 172 1.70 -2.94 -4.29
C VAL A 172 1.68 -1.65 -3.44
N GLU A 173 1.30 -1.75 -2.16
CA GLU A 173 1.29 -0.61 -1.24
C GLU A 173 2.70 -0.04 -0.99
N SER A 174 3.69 -0.90 -0.77
CA SER A 174 5.08 -0.48 -0.60
C SER A 174 5.65 0.11 -1.90
N LEU A 175 5.29 -0.46 -3.05
CA LEU A 175 5.70 0.05 -4.36
C LEU A 175 5.11 1.45 -4.66
N ILE A 176 3.83 1.68 -4.35
CA ILE A 176 3.20 3.01 -4.42
C ILE A 176 3.90 3.98 -3.47
N SER A 177 4.19 3.54 -2.24
CA SER A 177 4.89 4.40 -1.26
C SER A 177 6.27 4.85 -1.75
N LEU A 178 6.98 3.98 -2.48
CA LEU A 178 8.25 4.35 -3.13
C LEU A 178 8.05 5.38 -4.25
N ALA A 179 7.01 5.22 -5.07
CA ALA A 179 6.69 6.17 -6.13
C ALA A 179 6.28 7.54 -5.56
N GLU A 180 5.43 7.57 -4.52
CA GLU A 180 5.08 8.79 -3.80
C GLU A 180 6.34 9.44 -3.21
N THR A 181 7.24 8.66 -2.64
CA THR A 181 8.51 9.16 -2.08
C THR A 181 9.39 9.82 -3.15
N MET A 182 9.57 9.17 -4.30
CA MET A 182 10.36 9.68 -5.43
C MET A 182 9.77 10.98 -6.01
N ASN A 183 8.45 11.03 -6.19
CA ASN A 183 7.79 12.17 -6.84
C ASN A 183 7.61 13.38 -5.90
N GLU A 184 7.59 13.17 -4.58
CA GLU A 184 7.30 14.24 -3.62
C GLU A 184 8.53 14.70 -2.82
N TYR A 185 9.60 13.91 -2.71
CA TYR A 185 10.68 14.15 -1.75
C TYR A 185 12.11 14.07 -2.32
N GLU A 186 12.28 14.39 -3.60
CA GLU A 186 13.59 14.47 -4.29
C GLU A 186 14.44 13.21 -4.09
N VAL A 187 13.80 12.04 -4.09
CA VAL A 187 14.51 10.76 -4.03
C VAL A 187 14.81 10.30 -5.44
N ASP A 188 16.08 10.04 -5.72
CA ASP A 188 16.52 9.64 -7.05
C ASP A 188 16.16 8.17 -7.37
N HIS A 189 16.02 7.87 -8.66
CA HIS A 189 15.77 6.52 -9.18
C HIS A 189 16.74 5.45 -8.63
N GLU A 190 18.00 5.84 -8.40
CA GLU A 190 19.05 4.95 -7.92
C GLU A 190 18.83 4.49 -6.47
N ASP A 191 18.31 5.39 -5.64
CA ASP A 191 17.97 5.06 -4.26
C ASP A 191 16.77 4.12 -4.22
N ILE A 192 15.79 4.33 -5.10
CA ILE A 192 14.67 3.41 -5.30
C ILE A 192 15.17 2.02 -5.72
N LEU A 193 16.08 1.95 -6.70
CA LEU A 193 16.63 0.69 -7.18
C LEU A 193 17.40 -0.04 -6.06
N ALA A 194 18.17 0.68 -5.24
CA ALA A 194 18.87 0.13 -4.08
C ALA A 194 17.89 -0.41 -3.02
N VAL A 195 16.74 0.23 -2.83
CA VAL A 195 15.68 -0.26 -1.92
C VAL A 195 15.01 -1.52 -2.44
N ILE A 196 14.84 -1.67 -3.75
CA ILE A 196 14.26 -2.88 -4.39
C ILE A 196 15.25 -4.06 -4.37
N GLN A 197 16.55 -3.82 -4.17
CA GLN A 197 17.59 -4.86 -4.11
C GLN A 197 18.11 -5.14 -2.67
N PRO A 198 17.26 -5.34 -1.64
CA PRO A 198 17.75 -5.61 -0.31
C PRO A 198 18.38 -7.01 -0.25
N SER A 199 19.12 -7.29 0.82
CA SER A 199 19.75 -8.60 1.05
C SER A 199 18.75 -9.74 1.31
N ARG A 200 17.50 -9.41 1.67
CA ARG A 200 16.40 -10.35 1.88
C ARG A 200 15.43 -10.36 0.70
N PRO A 201 14.65 -11.43 0.47
CA PRO A 201 13.66 -11.48 -0.61
C PRO A 201 12.59 -10.39 -0.52
N THR A 202 12.14 -10.05 0.69
CA THR A 202 11.01 -9.13 0.90
C THR A 202 11.47 -7.68 1.05
N VAL A 203 10.91 -6.80 0.20
CA VAL A 203 11.27 -5.38 0.10
C VAL A 203 10.50 -4.49 1.08
N ASP A 204 9.27 -4.87 1.42
CA ASP A 204 8.33 -4.08 2.25
C ASP A 204 8.91 -3.45 3.52
N PRO A 205 9.73 -4.13 4.33
CA PRO A 205 10.29 -3.53 5.54
C PRO A 205 11.20 -2.32 5.25
N VAL A 206 11.97 -2.37 4.16
CA VAL A 206 12.90 -1.30 3.76
C VAL A 206 12.13 -0.13 3.16
N ALA A 207 11.21 -0.42 2.23
CA ALA A 207 10.33 0.59 1.63
C ALA A 207 9.49 1.31 2.70
N GLY A 208 8.92 0.57 3.65
CA GLY A 208 8.15 1.14 4.75
C GLY A 208 8.99 1.93 5.76
N LEU A 209 10.29 1.66 5.91
CA LEU A 209 11.18 2.52 6.71
C LEU A 209 11.42 3.85 5.99
N MET A 210 11.75 3.80 4.70
CA MET A 210 11.99 4.99 3.87
C MET A 210 10.77 5.92 3.89
N ALA A 211 9.59 5.40 3.56
CA ALA A 211 8.35 6.17 3.52
C ALA A 211 8.06 6.85 4.87
N ARG A 212 8.28 6.17 6.00
CA ARG A 212 8.08 6.76 7.33
C ARG A 212 9.09 7.86 7.66
N LEU A 213 10.37 7.68 7.30
CA LEU A 213 11.41 8.70 7.55
C LEU A 213 11.13 9.97 6.74
N VAL A 214 10.68 9.79 5.51
CA VAL A 214 10.32 10.88 4.59
C VAL A 214 9.05 11.60 5.09
N ALA A 215 8.00 10.86 5.45
CA ALA A 215 6.77 11.44 5.99
C ALA A 215 7.00 12.24 7.29
N GLN A 216 7.96 11.82 8.14
CA GLN A 216 8.32 12.55 9.35
C GLN A 216 8.92 13.94 9.07
N ARG A 217 9.72 14.08 7.99
CA ARG A 217 10.30 15.38 7.59
C ARG A 217 9.23 16.37 7.13
N GLY A 218 8.19 15.90 6.44
CA GLY A 218 7.07 16.75 6.00
C GLY A 218 6.17 17.24 7.14
N THR A 219 6.19 16.59 8.31
CA THR A 219 5.35 16.95 9.46
C THR A 219 5.96 17.96 10.45
N GLU A 220 7.18 18.46 10.21
CA GLU A 220 7.85 19.44 11.11
C GLU A 220 7.21 20.85 11.10
N ILE A 221 6.13 21.09 10.35
CA ILE A 221 5.50 22.42 10.22
C ILE A 221 4.48 22.73 11.35
N ILE A 222 4.28 21.87 12.35
CA ILE A 222 3.54 22.28 13.55
C ILE A 222 4.52 22.93 14.52
N PRO A 223 4.47 24.26 14.75
CA PRO A 223 5.39 24.91 15.66
C PRO A 223 5.29 24.28 17.05
N LYS A 224 6.44 23.86 17.59
CA LYS A 224 6.60 23.53 19.00
C LYS A 224 6.34 24.79 19.82
N GLU A 225 5.12 24.96 20.32
CA GLU A 225 4.90 25.81 21.48
C GLU A 225 5.39 25.05 22.71
N GLU A 226 6.54 25.47 23.24
CA GLU A 226 6.94 25.16 24.61
C GLU A 226 6.01 25.92 25.56
N ILE A 227 4.99 25.23 26.09
CA ILE A 227 4.10 25.81 27.10
C ILE A 227 4.74 25.58 28.49
N PRO A 228 4.93 26.64 29.30
CA PRO A 228 5.40 26.51 30.68
C PRO A 228 4.44 25.67 31.51
N ALA A 229 5.00 24.85 32.40
CA ALA A 229 4.25 24.03 33.32
C ALA A 229 3.49 24.89 34.35
N GLU A 230 2.19 25.09 34.17
CA GLU A 230 1.26 25.36 35.27
C GLU A 230 -0.21 25.04 34.89
N GLU A 231 -0.92 24.44 35.86
CA GLU A 231 -2.35 24.06 35.94
C GLU A 231 -3.00 23.30 34.76
N LYS A 232 -3.22 21.99 34.95
CA LYS A 232 -3.84 21.08 33.96
C LYS A 232 -5.24 21.56 33.54
N PRO A 233 -5.43 22.04 32.30
CA PRO A 233 -6.77 22.17 31.73
C PRO A 233 -7.36 20.77 31.54
N LYS A 234 -8.70 20.66 31.47
CA LYS A 234 -9.35 19.45 30.95
C LYS A 234 -8.74 19.14 29.59
N ARG A 235 -8.00 18.03 29.51
CA ARG A 235 -7.37 17.59 28.27
C ARG A 235 -8.46 17.47 27.19
N GLU A 236 -8.34 18.28 26.14
CA GLU A 236 -9.20 18.19 24.97
C GLU A 236 -9.10 16.79 24.34
N ILE A 237 -10.23 16.29 23.85
CA ILE A 237 -10.31 14.99 23.18
C ILE A 237 -9.47 15.05 21.91
N ALA A 238 -8.49 14.16 21.78
CA ALA A 238 -7.75 14.03 20.53
C ALA A 238 -8.40 12.97 19.62
N TYR A 239 -8.30 13.20 18.32
CA TYR A 239 -8.81 12.30 17.28
C TYR A 239 -7.62 11.74 16.51
N TRP A 240 -7.62 10.43 16.29
CA TRP A 240 -6.48 9.71 15.70
C TRP A 240 -6.94 8.84 14.53
N LEU A 241 -6.09 8.70 13.52
CA LEU A 241 -6.19 7.67 12.49
C LEU A 241 -4.93 6.82 12.55
N THR A 242 -5.07 5.50 12.55
CA THR A 242 -3.94 4.58 12.52
C THR A 242 -4.06 3.58 11.36
N PRO A 243 -2.99 3.35 10.58
CA PRO A 243 -2.97 2.21 9.67
C PRO A 243 -2.98 0.90 10.45
N VAL A 244 -3.55 -0.09 9.81
CA VAL A 244 -3.58 -1.49 10.24
C VAL A 244 -3.02 -2.32 9.11
N ARG A 245 -2.16 -3.26 9.47
CA ARG A 245 -1.67 -4.30 8.57
C ARG A 245 -2.12 -5.65 9.14
N GLY A 246 -2.31 -6.62 8.27
CA GLY A 246 -2.43 -8.01 8.70
C GLY A 246 -1.17 -8.49 9.40
N ASP A 247 -1.30 -9.59 10.12
CA ASP A 247 -0.21 -10.33 10.74
C ASP A 247 -0.13 -11.74 10.15
N GLU A 248 0.80 -12.55 10.66
CA GLU A 248 1.04 -13.92 10.19
C GLU A 248 -0.13 -14.88 10.39
N GLU A 249 -1.26 -14.44 10.95
CA GLU A 249 -2.43 -15.28 11.20
C GLU A 249 -3.75 -14.62 10.78
N ASN A 250 -3.72 -13.37 10.30
CA ASN A 250 -4.93 -12.57 10.12
C ASN A 250 -4.75 -11.48 9.06
N THR A 251 -5.78 -11.26 8.24
CA THR A 251 -5.92 -10.04 7.44
C THR A 251 -6.06 -8.80 8.33
N ALA A 252 -5.86 -7.59 7.77
CA ALA A 252 -6.00 -6.35 8.54
C ALA A 252 -7.40 -6.21 9.19
N GLU A 253 -8.44 -6.63 8.46
CA GLU A 253 -9.82 -6.64 8.92
C GLU A 253 -10.06 -7.67 10.03
N GLU A 254 -9.47 -8.86 9.93
CA GLU A 254 -9.52 -9.89 10.96
C GLU A 254 -8.77 -9.47 12.23
N CYS A 255 -7.58 -8.86 12.09
CA CYS A 255 -6.87 -8.25 13.22
C CYS A 255 -7.77 -7.23 13.94
N ILE A 256 -8.51 -6.39 13.20
CA ILE A 256 -9.43 -5.41 13.79
C ILE A 256 -10.63 -6.08 14.43
N LYS A 257 -11.20 -7.10 13.82
CA LYS A 257 -12.29 -7.87 14.41
C LYS A 257 -11.88 -8.44 15.77
N ILE A 258 -10.71 -9.09 15.84
CA ILE A 258 -10.21 -9.72 17.06
C ILE A 258 -9.78 -8.66 18.09
N LEU A 259 -8.83 -7.79 17.75
CA LEU A 259 -8.25 -6.87 18.71
C LEU A 259 -9.25 -5.80 19.16
N VAL A 260 -9.93 -5.14 18.22
CA VAL A 260 -10.82 -4.02 18.52
C VAL A 260 -12.22 -4.50 18.88
N GLY A 261 -12.77 -5.45 18.13
CA GLY A 261 -14.13 -5.95 18.33
C GLY A 261 -14.27 -6.88 19.54
N GLU A 262 -13.47 -7.93 19.60
CA GLU A 262 -13.60 -8.99 20.60
C GLU A 262 -12.85 -8.64 21.89
N GLU A 263 -11.57 -8.29 21.78
CA GLU A 263 -10.67 -8.08 22.92
C GLU A 263 -10.71 -6.63 23.45
N LYS A 264 -11.24 -5.68 22.66
CA LYS A 264 -11.32 -4.25 22.99
C LYS A 264 -9.97 -3.67 23.40
N ILE A 265 -8.93 -4.02 22.66
CA ILE A 265 -7.57 -3.53 22.82
C ILE A 265 -6.99 -3.14 21.48
N TYR A 266 -5.89 -2.40 21.52
CA TYR A 266 -4.99 -2.28 20.39
C TYR A 266 -3.57 -2.06 20.89
N ALA A 267 -2.58 -2.28 20.01
CA ALA A 267 -1.19 -2.14 20.39
C ALA A 267 -0.37 -1.37 19.36
N PHE A 268 0.54 -0.55 19.87
CA PHE A 268 1.48 0.22 19.07
C PHE A 268 2.89 -0.33 19.16
N GLY A 269 3.64 -0.14 18.08
CA GLY A 269 5.08 -0.33 18.07
C GLY A 269 5.80 0.79 18.82
N GLU A 270 7.06 0.54 19.15
CA GLU A 270 7.88 1.50 19.93
C GLU A 270 7.96 2.88 19.26
N ARG A 271 8.01 2.89 17.92
CA ARG A 271 8.17 4.09 17.07
C ARG A 271 6.86 4.67 16.52
N THR A 272 5.70 4.18 16.95
CA THR A 272 4.43 4.70 16.45
C THR A 272 4.24 6.17 16.86
N PRO A 273 4.07 7.11 15.91
CA PRO A 273 3.79 8.51 16.24
C PRO A 273 2.49 8.63 17.04
N GLY A 274 2.40 9.65 17.90
CA GLY A 274 1.21 9.86 18.74
C GLY A 274 1.07 8.92 19.94
N ARG A 275 1.84 7.81 20.01
CA ARG A 275 1.80 6.83 21.12
C ARG A 275 1.88 7.45 22.52
N ARG A 276 2.80 8.41 22.72
CA ARG A 276 2.98 9.08 24.02
C ARG A 276 1.87 10.07 24.35
N HIS A 277 1.16 10.54 23.32
CA HIS A 277 0.09 11.52 23.45
C HIS A 277 -1.28 10.86 23.59
N LEU A 278 -1.49 9.65 23.04
CA LEU A 278 -2.73 8.90 23.15
C LEU A 278 -3.15 8.68 24.61
N GLY A 279 -4.42 8.93 24.93
CA GLY A 279 -4.91 8.76 26.29
C GLY A 279 -6.41 8.55 26.41
N PRO A 280 -6.91 8.22 27.61
CA PRO A 280 -8.32 7.94 27.85
C PRO A 280 -9.20 9.11 27.42
N GLY A 281 -10.26 8.82 26.69
CA GLY A 281 -11.18 9.83 26.16
C GLY A 281 -10.98 10.15 24.69
N ASP A 282 -9.76 9.97 24.18
CA ASP A 282 -9.43 10.14 22.75
C ASP A 282 -10.25 9.18 21.88
N LEU A 283 -10.43 9.54 20.61
CA LEU A 283 -11.06 8.72 19.59
C LEU A 283 -10.02 8.27 18.57
N ILE A 284 -10.11 7.02 18.12
CA ILE A 284 -9.17 6.43 17.15
C ILE A 284 -9.93 5.66 16.06
N GLY A 285 -9.56 5.92 14.81
CA GLY A 285 -10.02 5.23 13.60
C GLY A 285 -8.94 4.31 13.06
N PHE A 286 -9.36 3.21 12.44
CA PHE A 286 -8.49 2.13 11.97
C PHE A 286 -8.60 2.01 10.45
N TYR A 287 -7.51 2.29 9.74
CA TYR A 287 -7.40 2.23 8.28
C TYR A 287 -6.78 0.91 7.84
N ALA A 288 -7.52 0.07 7.14
CA ALA A 288 -6.99 -1.12 6.47
C ALA A 288 -6.48 -0.73 5.08
N SER A 289 -5.16 -0.86 4.87
CA SER A 289 -4.50 -0.53 3.60
C SER A 289 -5.14 -1.28 2.42
N GLY A 290 -5.41 -0.57 1.32
CA GLY A 290 -6.06 -1.14 0.15
C GLY A 290 -7.59 -1.27 0.26
N ASN A 291 -8.18 -0.90 1.40
CA ASN A 291 -9.63 -1.03 1.61
C ASN A 291 -10.29 0.29 2.04
N GLY A 292 -9.92 0.81 3.22
CA GLY A 292 -10.50 2.04 3.77
C GLY A 292 -10.46 2.06 5.30
N VAL A 293 -11.16 3.01 5.91
CA VAL A 293 -11.38 2.97 7.36
C VAL A 293 -12.39 1.86 7.64
N VAL A 294 -12.07 0.97 8.58
CA VAL A 294 -12.85 -0.27 8.85
C VAL A 294 -13.43 -0.30 10.27
N ALA A 295 -12.92 0.54 11.18
CA ALA A 295 -13.42 0.63 12.53
C ALA A 295 -13.09 1.98 13.18
N HIS A 296 -13.82 2.33 14.23
CA HIS A 296 -13.40 3.36 15.18
C HIS A 296 -13.77 2.97 16.61
N ALA A 297 -13.04 3.52 17.59
CA ALA A 297 -13.29 3.27 19.01
C ALA A 297 -12.82 4.45 19.87
N LYS A 298 -13.26 4.46 21.13
CA LYS A 298 -12.78 5.38 22.17
C LYS A 298 -11.67 4.73 22.99
N VAL A 299 -10.60 5.46 23.22
CA VAL A 299 -9.47 5.01 24.04
C VAL A 299 -9.89 5.00 25.51
N ALA A 300 -9.68 3.86 26.17
CA ALA A 300 -10.06 3.61 27.56
C ALA A 300 -8.86 3.61 28.53
N SER A 301 -7.63 3.39 28.03
CA SER A 301 -6.41 3.48 28.83
C SER A 301 -5.27 4.16 28.08
N LYS A 302 -4.24 4.61 28.80
CA LYS A 302 -2.98 5.00 28.15
C LYS A 302 -2.28 3.75 27.59
N PRO A 303 -1.44 3.89 26.55
CA PRO A 303 -0.53 2.83 26.13
C PRO A 303 0.47 2.47 27.22
N GLU A 304 0.54 1.18 27.57
CA GLU A 304 1.44 0.64 28.58
C GLU A 304 2.26 -0.52 27.99
N LYS A 305 3.50 -0.70 28.46
CA LYS A 305 4.33 -1.85 28.05
C LYS A 305 3.74 -3.13 28.64
N LYS A 306 2.92 -3.83 27.85
CA LYS A 306 2.22 -5.06 28.22
C LYS A 306 2.06 -5.92 26.98
N THR A 307 2.08 -7.24 27.19
CA THR A 307 1.79 -8.23 26.16
C THR A 307 0.34 -8.69 26.27
N HIS A 308 -0.20 -9.21 25.17
CA HIS A 308 -1.51 -9.85 25.15
C HIS A 308 -1.44 -11.11 24.28
N PRO A 309 -2.09 -12.22 24.66
CA PRO A 309 -2.04 -13.47 23.88
C PRO A 309 -2.54 -13.35 22.44
N LYS A 310 -3.43 -12.39 22.16
CA LYS A 310 -3.98 -12.13 20.82
C LYS A 310 -3.14 -11.17 19.96
N ILE A 311 -2.03 -10.65 20.47
CA ILE A 311 -1.12 -9.81 19.69
C ILE A 311 -0.02 -10.71 19.15
N VAL A 312 0.01 -10.89 17.83
CA VAL A 312 1.09 -11.55 17.12
C VAL A 312 2.36 -10.69 17.20
N HIS A 313 3.50 -11.30 17.51
CA HIS A 313 4.80 -10.62 17.71
C HIS A 313 4.73 -9.46 18.74
N PRO A 314 4.42 -9.75 20.02
CA PRO A 314 4.24 -8.72 21.05
C PRO A 314 5.50 -7.87 21.29
N GLU A 315 6.68 -8.34 20.91
CA GLU A 315 7.93 -7.58 20.93
C GLU A 315 7.97 -6.45 19.89
N LYS A 316 7.26 -6.60 18.76
CA LYS A 316 7.09 -5.55 17.74
C LYS A 316 6.03 -4.53 18.16
N TYR A 317 5.01 -4.96 18.92
CA TYR A 317 3.88 -4.14 19.36
C TYR A 317 3.72 -4.11 20.90
N PRO A 318 4.73 -3.61 21.64
CA PRO A 318 4.75 -3.76 23.10
C PRO A 318 3.79 -2.80 23.83
N TRP A 319 3.19 -1.82 23.16
CA TRP A 319 2.43 -0.75 23.80
C TRP A 319 0.93 -0.95 23.66
N LEU A 320 0.35 -1.71 24.58
CA LEU A 320 -1.07 -2.05 24.61
C LEU A 320 -1.90 -0.96 25.29
N PHE A 321 -3.09 -0.70 24.75
CA PHE A 321 -4.12 0.11 25.38
C PHE A 321 -5.51 -0.49 25.17
N ARG A 322 -6.42 -0.21 26.11
CA ARG A 322 -7.82 -0.64 26.06
C ARG A 322 -8.65 0.35 25.26
N LEU A 323 -9.71 -0.18 24.67
CA LEU A 323 -10.72 0.51 23.90
C LEU A 323 -12.10 0.31 24.53
N LYS A 324 -13.05 1.14 24.12
CA LYS A 324 -14.48 0.98 24.39
C LYS A 324 -15.27 1.70 23.31
N ASP A 325 -16.59 1.48 23.30
CA ASP A 325 -17.52 2.13 22.37
C ASP A 325 -17.10 1.89 20.89
N GLU A 326 -16.58 0.71 20.61
CA GLU A 326 -16.12 0.31 19.29
C GLU A 326 -17.27 0.17 18.28
N LYS A 327 -17.02 0.60 17.05
CA LYS A 327 -17.88 0.35 15.89
C LYS A 327 -17.05 -0.20 14.75
N LEU A 328 -17.45 -1.38 14.28
CA LEU A 328 -16.84 -2.06 13.15
C LEU A 328 -17.72 -1.88 11.90
N TYR A 329 -17.08 -1.68 10.76
CA TYR A 329 -17.69 -1.56 9.45
C TYR A 329 -16.81 -2.27 8.42
N LEU A 330 -16.43 -3.52 8.75
CA LEU A 330 -15.52 -4.36 7.96
C LEU A 330 -16.05 -4.63 6.54
N ASP A 331 -17.38 -4.84 6.42
CA ASP A 331 -18.04 -5.13 5.13
C ASP A 331 -18.32 -3.88 4.30
N ASN A 332 -18.37 -2.70 4.94
CA ASN A 332 -18.67 -1.43 4.28
C ASN A 332 -17.72 -0.33 4.79
N PRO A 333 -16.44 -0.42 4.42
CA PRO A 333 -15.42 0.53 4.86
C PRO A 333 -15.70 1.93 4.33
N ILE A 334 -15.24 2.93 5.09
CA ILE A 334 -15.28 4.32 4.64
C ILE A 334 -14.06 4.55 3.75
N ILE A 335 -14.33 4.66 2.44
CA ILE A 335 -13.30 4.82 1.41
C ILE A 335 -12.80 6.28 1.41
N ILE A 336 -11.48 6.45 1.38
CA ILE A 336 -10.81 7.76 1.28
C ILE A 336 -10.57 8.08 -0.20
N ASP A 337 -11.66 8.17 -0.98
CA ASP A 337 -11.60 8.53 -2.39
C ASP A 337 -11.33 10.04 -2.59
N THR A 338 -11.20 10.47 -3.84
CA THR A 338 -11.00 11.88 -4.20
C THR A 338 -12.09 12.80 -3.61
N SER A 339 -13.34 12.32 -3.53
CA SER A 339 -14.47 13.09 -2.98
C SER A 339 -14.35 13.26 -1.48
N MET A 340 -13.98 12.18 -0.76
CA MET A 340 -13.71 12.22 0.67
C MET A 340 -12.55 13.16 0.96
N ARG A 341 -11.43 13.03 0.23
CA ARG A 341 -10.25 13.90 0.41
C ARG A 341 -10.59 15.37 0.18
N SER A 342 -11.43 15.68 -0.81
CA SER A 342 -11.89 17.06 -1.05
C SER A 342 -12.71 17.66 0.11
N ALA A 343 -13.28 16.83 0.98
CA ALA A 343 -14.06 17.25 2.13
C ALA A 343 -13.26 17.30 3.44
N LEU A 344 -12.04 16.75 3.46
CA LEU A 344 -11.18 16.71 4.64
C LEU A 344 -10.35 18.00 4.75
N GLU A 345 -10.33 18.57 5.95
CA GLU A 345 -9.53 19.74 6.28
C GLU A 345 -8.04 19.49 6.09
N ALA A 346 -7.59 18.25 6.35
CA ALA A 346 -6.20 17.83 6.08
C ALA A 346 -5.76 18.00 4.62
N PHE A 347 -6.69 18.08 3.67
CA PHE A 347 -6.41 18.24 2.23
C PHE A 347 -6.77 19.63 1.70
N HIS A 348 -7.12 20.59 2.56
CA HIS A 348 -7.38 21.96 2.13
C HIS A 348 -6.14 22.57 1.46
N GLY A 349 -6.31 23.06 0.23
CA GLY A 349 -5.22 23.62 -0.58
C GLY A 349 -4.30 22.57 -1.21
N ILE A 350 -4.60 21.28 -1.05
CA ILE A 350 -3.89 20.17 -1.70
C ILE A 350 -4.78 19.65 -2.84
N ASP A 351 -4.20 19.45 -4.02
CA ASP A 351 -4.92 18.78 -5.11
C ASP A 351 -5.25 17.34 -4.68
N PRO A 352 -6.53 16.93 -4.66
CA PRO A 352 -6.93 15.59 -4.26
C PRO A 352 -6.50 14.51 -5.26
N ASN A 353 -5.78 14.80 -6.34
CA ASN A 353 -5.18 13.77 -7.20
C ASN A 353 -3.72 13.47 -6.82
N ARG A 354 -3.04 14.38 -6.12
CA ARG A 354 -1.64 14.21 -5.68
C ARG A 354 -1.48 13.06 -4.69
N ALA A 355 -0.22 12.67 -4.47
CA ALA A 355 0.16 11.67 -3.48
C ALA A 355 -0.50 11.94 -2.13
N TRP A 356 -1.15 10.91 -1.59
CA TRP A 356 -1.95 11.03 -0.37
C TRP A 356 -1.64 9.95 0.66
N GLY A 357 -0.74 9.01 0.36
CA GLY A 357 -0.31 7.97 1.30
C GLY A 357 0.23 8.54 2.62
N TRP A 358 0.77 9.75 2.64
CA TRP A 358 1.17 10.45 3.88
C TRP A 358 0.03 10.57 4.92
N PHE A 359 -1.23 10.54 4.47
CA PHE A 359 -2.40 10.60 5.32
C PHE A 359 -2.72 9.27 6.02
N VAL A 360 -2.29 8.14 5.46
CA VAL A 360 -2.68 6.80 5.92
C VAL A 360 -1.52 5.87 6.26
N THR A 361 -0.29 6.22 5.91
CA THR A 361 0.91 5.37 6.12
C THR A 361 1.45 5.41 7.56
N SER A 362 0.99 6.34 8.40
CA SER A 362 1.39 6.44 9.81
C SER A 362 0.24 6.93 10.71
N THR A 363 0.32 6.58 11.99
CA THR A 363 -0.64 7.07 12.99
C THR A 363 -0.54 8.60 13.12
N ARG A 364 -1.66 9.30 12.96
CA ARG A 364 -1.68 10.76 12.97
C ARG A 364 -2.88 11.33 13.68
N LYS A 365 -2.72 12.56 14.18
CA LYS A 365 -3.80 13.34 14.80
C LYS A 365 -4.65 13.94 13.69
N LEU A 366 -5.97 13.90 13.86
CA LEU A 366 -6.96 14.51 12.99
C LEU A 366 -7.65 15.69 13.70
N THR A 367 -8.32 16.52 12.91
CA THR A 367 -9.33 17.43 13.44
C THR A 367 -10.59 16.64 13.82
N GLU A 368 -11.44 17.22 14.66
CA GLU A 368 -12.72 16.60 15.02
C GLU A 368 -13.60 16.36 13.78
N ASN A 369 -13.61 17.32 12.86
CA ASN A 369 -14.43 17.27 11.65
C ASN A 369 -13.97 16.15 10.71
N ASP A 370 -12.67 16.06 10.44
CA ASP A 370 -12.08 14.98 9.63
C ASP A 370 -12.39 13.60 10.22
N PHE A 371 -12.27 13.46 11.56
CA PHE A 371 -12.61 12.22 12.22
C PHE A 371 -14.08 11.86 12.07
N LYS A 372 -15.00 12.82 12.20
CA LYS A 372 -16.45 12.56 12.04
C LYS A 372 -16.78 12.08 10.63
N LEU A 373 -16.16 12.65 9.60
CA LEU A 373 -16.29 12.20 8.22
C LEU A 373 -15.78 10.76 8.06
N LEU A 374 -14.57 10.48 8.57
CA LEU A 374 -13.91 9.18 8.50
C LEU A 374 -14.50 8.11 9.43
N ALA A 375 -15.36 8.50 10.37
CA ALA A 375 -16.09 7.60 11.27
C ALA A 375 -17.57 7.42 10.85
N GLY A 376 -17.99 8.02 9.73
CA GLY A 376 -19.36 7.92 9.21
C GLY A 376 -20.39 8.59 10.13
N GLN A 377 -19.95 9.55 10.95
CA GLN A 377 -20.78 10.25 11.93
C GLN A 377 -21.45 11.50 11.38
N VAL A 378 -21.17 11.86 10.12
CA VAL A 378 -21.88 12.92 9.39
C VAL A 378 -22.94 12.26 8.52
N LYS A 379 -24.22 12.60 8.74
CA LYS A 379 -25.29 12.18 7.82
C LYS A 379 -24.97 12.76 6.44
N LYS A 380 -24.94 11.92 5.40
CA LYS A 380 -25.03 12.40 4.02
C LYS A 380 -26.31 13.25 3.94
N ALA A 381 -26.15 14.54 3.67
CA ALA A 381 -27.26 15.45 3.43
C ALA A 381 -27.95 15.08 2.12
#